data_AF-A0A1C7NGW2-F1
#
_entry.id   AF-A0A1C7NGW2-F1
#
_cell.length_a   1.000
_cell.length_b   1.000
_cell.length_c   1.000
_cell.angle_alpha   90.00
_cell.angle_beta   90.00
_cell.angle_gamma   90.00
#
_symmetry.space_group_name_H-M   'P 1'
#
loop_
_entity.id
_entity.type
_entity.pdbx_description
1 polymer ?
#
loop_
_entity_poly.entity_id
_entity_poly.type
_entity_poly.pdbx_seq_one_letter_code
_entity_poly.pdbx_strand_id
1 'polypeptide(L)' 'MGSIQWVYANGSSWVTLDTLAQQHIESLWSYNSSSWIQTQSFRCPVYVDIGQMLLMCNNVSYSIARRRT' A
#
# COMPACT_ATOMS: atom_id res chain seq x y z
N MET A 1 -17.27 -8.44 11.25
CA MET A 1 -16.17 -7.48 11.40
C MET A 1 -15.50 -7.42 10.03
N GLY A 2 -15.61 -6.30 9.31
CA GLY A 2 -15.12 -6.23 7.93
C GLY A 2 -13.60 -6.32 7.87
N SER A 3 -13.06 -7.16 7.01
CA SER A 3 -11.63 -7.20 6.75
C SER A 3 -11.21 -5.92 6.02
N ILE A 4 -10.13 -5.30 6.51
CA ILE A 4 -9.51 -4.17 5.82
C ILE A 4 -8.62 -4.72 4.73
N GLN A 5 -8.73 -4.15 3.54
CA GLN A 5 -7.89 -4.51 2.42
C GLN A 5 -7.22 -3.28 1.81
N TRP A 6 -5.92 -3.38 1.60
CA TRP A 6 -5.16 -2.37 0.87
C TRP A 6 -4.95 -2.79 -0.59
N VAL A 7 -5.21 -1.85 -1.49
CA VAL A 7 -5.05 -2.02 -2.94
C VAL A 7 -4.20 -0.89 -3.50
N TYR A 8 -3.52 -1.16 -4.62
CA TYR A 8 -2.81 -0.15 -5.40
C TYR A 8 -3.37 -0.07 -6.82
N ALA A 9 -3.32 1.12 -7.41
CA ALA A 9 -3.74 1.35 -8.79
C ALA A 9 -2.67 0.82 -9.75
N ASN A 10 -3.05 -0.10 -10.62
CA ASN A 10 -2.20 -0.61 -11.71
C ASN A 10 -2.95 -0.41 -13.04
N GLY A 11 -2.67 0.69 -13.72
CA GLY A 11 -3.43 1.11 -14.89
C GLY A 11 -4.89 1.39 -14.55
N SER A 12 -5.83 0.67 -15.17
CA SER A 12 -7.27 0.78 -14.93
C SER A 12 -7.81 -0.15 -13.85
N SER A 13 -6.95 -0.95 -13.20
CA SER A 13 -7.35 -1.94 -12.19
C SER A 13 -6.78 -1.63 -10.82
N TRP A 14 -7.54 -1.97 -9.77
CA TRP A 14 -7.05 -1.96 -8.39
C TRP A 14 -6.62 -3.36 -7.99
N VAL A 15 -5.33 -3.52 -7.66
CA VAL A 15 -4.74 -4.81 -7.33
C VAL A 15 -4.49 -4.88 -5.83
N THR A 16 -4.84 -6.01 -5.23
CA THR A 16 -4.63 -6.29 -3.81
C THR A 16 -3.14 -6.44 -3.51
N LEU A 17 -2.66 -5.75 -2.48
CA LEU A 17 -1.31 -5.96 -1.96
C LEU A 17 -1.21 -7.27 -1.19
N ASP A 18 -0.02 -7.84 -1.08
CA ASP A 18 0.19 -9.04 -0.26
C ASP A 18 -0.11 -8.80 1.23
N THR A 19 -0.45 -9.86 1.96
CA THR A 19 -0.88 -9.79 3.36
C THR A 19 0.11 -9.05 4.26
N LEU A 20 1.41 -9.21 4.01
CA LEU A 20 2.47 -8.60 4.80
C LEU A 20 2.50 -7.08 4.58
N ALA A 21 2.44 -6.66 3.32
CA ALA A 21 2.31 -5.25 2.95
C ALA A 21 1.01 -4.63 3.51
N GLN A 22 -0.12 -5.34 3.46
CA GLN A 22 -1.38 -4.83 4.02
C GLN A 22 -1.29 -4.56 5.52
N GLN A 23 -0.66 -5.46 6.29
CA GLN A 23 -0.47 -5.27 7.73
C GLN A 23 0.45 -4.09 8.04
N HIS A 24 1.54 -3.94 7.28
CA HIS A 24 2.46 -2.81 7.44
C HIS A 24 1.78 -1.48 7.09
N ILE A 25 1.05 -1.41 5.97
CA ILE A 25 0.36 -0.18 5.56
C ILE A 25 -0.76 0.18 6.54
N GLU A 26 -1.50 -0.80 7.07
CA GLU A 26 -2.52 -0.53 8.09
C GLU A 26 -1.90 0.01 9.39
N SER A 27 -0.72 -0.49 9.78
CA SER A 27 0.03 0.06 10.90
C SER A 27 0.45 1.51 10.63
N LEU A 28 1.07 1.76 9.46
CA LEU A 28 1.47 3.11 9.04
C LEU A 28 0.29 4.08 8.98
N TRP A 29 -0.86 3.62 8.47
CA TRP A 29 -2.12 4.37 8.44
C TRP A 29 -2.59 4.75 9.86
N SER A 30 -2.53 3.81 10.79
CA SER A 30 -2.94 4.04 12.19
C SER A 30 -2.04 5.06 12.91
N TYR A 31 -0.76 5.15 12.53
CA TYR A 31 0.19 6.11 13.08
C TYR A 31 0.39 7.36 12.22
N ASN A 32 -0.36 7.51 11.12
CA ASN A 32 -0.20 8.58 10.13
C ASN A 32 1.28 8.79 9.72
N SER A 33 1.98 7.69 9.46
CA SER A 33 3.42 7.66 9.21
C SER A 33 3.75 7.12 7.83
N SER A 34 4.88 7.52 7.27
CA SER A 34 5.34 7.10 5.95
C SER A 34 6.66 6.36 6.07
N SER A 35 6.81 5.22 5.40
CA SER A 35 8.00 4.38 5.55
C SER A 35 8.23 3.47 4.34
N TRP A 36 9.46 2.98 4.22
CA TRP A 36 9.80 1.92 3.29
C TRP A 36 9.32 0.58 3.83
N ILE A 37 8.64 -0.19 2.99
CA ILE A 37 8.18 -1.53 3.30
C ILE A 37 8.69 -2.52 2.26
N GLN A 38 8.80 -3.77 2.67
CA GLN A 38 8.96 -4.88 1.74
C GLN A 38 7.60 -5.45 1.41
N THR A 39 7.43 -5.80 0.14
CA THR A 39 6.19 -6.36 -0.41
C THR A 39 6.61 -7.41 -1.42
N GLN A 40 5.85 -8.48 -1.53
CA GLN A 40 6.06 -9.49 -2.57
C GLN A 40 5.41 -9.08 -3.90
N SER A 41 4.45 -8.15 -3.85
CA SER A 41 3.81 -7.57 -5.03
C SER A 41 4.81 -6.79 -5.89
N PHE A 42 5.87 -6.26 -5.30
CA PHE A 42 6.95 -5.58 -6.00
C PHE A 42 8.28 -6.27 -5.68
N ARG A 43 9.12 -6.54 -6.69
CA ARG A 43 10.46 -7.15 -6.47
C ARG A 43 11.48 -6.17 -5.88
N CYS A 44 11.02 -5.02 -5.39
CA CYS A 44 11.80 -3.91 -4.84
C CYS A 44 11.17 -3.43 -3.52
N PRO A 45 11.96 -2.91 -2.57
CA PRO A 45 11.42 -2.11 -1.47
C PRO A 45 10.59 -0.95 -2.03
N VAL A 46 9.40 -0.73 -1.48
CA VAL A 46 8.50 0.36 -1.87
C VAL A 46 8.43 1.39 -0.75
N TYR A 47 8.38 2.67 -1.10
CA TYR A 47 8.08 3.72 -0.13
C TYR A 47 6.58 3.94 -0.08
N VAL A 48 5.99 3.91 1.12
CA VAL A 48 4.58 4.22 1.30
C VAL A 48 4.48 5.59 1.96
N ASP A 49 3.84 6.50 1.25
CA ASP A 49 3.44 7.80 1.77
C ASP A 49 1.95 7.79 2.12
N ILE A 50 1.66 7.70 3.41
CA ILE A 50 0.30 7.72 3.94
C ILE A 50 -0.35 9.09 3.79
N GLY A 51 0.42 10.18 3.92
CA GLY A 51 -0.11 11.54 3.81
C GLY A 51 -0.62 11.85 2.41
N GLN A 52 0.01 11.27 1.38
CA GLN A 52 -0.40 11.42 -0.02
C GLN A 52 -1.21 10.23 -0.57
N MET A 53 -1.37 9.15 0.21
CA MET A 53 -1.95 7.88 -0.26
C MET A 53 -1.26 7.34 -1.51
N LEU A 54 0.08 7.32 -1.49
CA LEU A 54 0.91 6.87 -2.59
C LEU A 54 1.88 5.77 -2.16
N LEU A 55 2.18 4.88 -3.08
CA LEU A 55 3.25 3.89 -3.00
C LEU A 55 4.22 4.14 -4.14
N MET A 56 5.51 4.29 -3.83
CA MET A 56 6.55 4.53 -4.82
C MET A 56 7.46 3.29 -4.94
N CYS A 57 7.55 2.69 -6.15
CA CYS A 57 8.65 1.75 -6.49
C CYS A 57 9.38 2.25 -7.72
N ASN A 58 10.71 2.24 -7.69
CA ASN A 58 11.56 2.54 -8.84
C ASN A 58 11.16 3.84 -9.59
N ASN A 59 10.95 4.93 -8.85
CA ASN A 59 10.48 6.23 -9.35
C ASN A 59 9.07 6.27 -9.98
N VAL A 60 8.31 5.18 -9.91
CA VAL A 60 6.89 5.16 -10.29
C VAL A 60 6.04 5.27 -9.04
N SER A 61 5.07 6.20 -9.07
CA SER A 61 4.10 6.39 -7.99
C SER A 61 2.78 5.72 -8.35
N TYR A 62 2.27 4.93 -7.42
CA TYR A 62 1.02 4.19 -7.51
C TYR A 62 0.08 4.71 -6.42
N SER A 63 -1.14 5.10 -6.78
CA SER A 63 -2.15 5.45 -5.77
C SER A 63 -2.54 4.21 -4.99
N ILE A 64 -2.66 4.35 -3.67
CA ILE A 64 -3.16 3.29 -2.80
C ILE A 64 -4.51 3.67 -2.21
N ALA A 65 -5.33 2.66 -1.93
CA ALA A 65 -6.63 2.85 -1.32
C ALA A 65 -6.91 1.76 -0.28
N ARG A 66 -7.66 2.17 0.75
CA ARG A 66 -8.15 1.30 1.82
C ARG A 66 -9.62 0.98 1.59
N ARG A 67 -9.97 -0.30 1.48
CA ARG A 67 -11.35 -0.75 1.34
C ARG A 67 -11.77 -1.64 2.51
N ARG A 68 -13.05 -1.55 2.90
CA ARG A 68 -13.70 -2.48 3.82
C ARG A 68 -14.46 -3.51 2.99
N THR A 69 -14.25 -4.79 3.25
CA THR A 69 -15.02 -5.90 2.68
C THR A 69 -15.98 -6.47 3.70
#